data_AF-A0A962TWN8-F1
#
_entry.id   AF-A0A962TWN8-F1
#
_cell.length_a   1.000
_cell.length_b   1.000
_cell.length_c   1.000
_cell.angle_alpha   90.00
_cell.angle_beta   90.00
_cell.angle_gamma   90.00
#
_symmetry.space_group_name_H-M   'P 1'
#
loop_
_entity.id
_entity.type
_entity.pdbx_description
1 polymer ?
#
loop_
_entity_poly.entity_id
_entity_poly.type
_entity_poly.pdbx_seq_one_letter_code
_entity_poly.pdbx_strand_id
1 'polypeptide(L)'
;MAVFSVSVRNARRIYVAATTLLLLVILFGTALLSFDILGIGSRRSELYAPGRQALVEAQWLLEQTIPHAETKPLERNLTHQHMKTVLDWLETAEDVQPEHRQRVATLRDMVSDLQAADSAAEASAKQRSRLYTRIVSELKSLIEQYK
;
A
#
# COMPACT_ATOMS: atom_id res chain seq x y z
N MET A 1 -58.25 -30.07 19.18
CA MET A 1 -57.95 -28.66 18.87
C MET A 1 -56.45 -28.39 19.10
N ALA A 2 -55.58 -28.48 18.08
CA ALA A 2 -54.15 -28.12 18.23
C ALA A 2 -53.39 -27.91 16.89
N VAL A 3 -54.04 -27.48 15.80
CA VAL A 3 -53.37 -27.39 14.47
C VAL A 3 -53.11 -25.93 14.02
N PHE A 4 -53.79 -24.93 14.60
CA PHE A 4 -53.71 -23.55 14.13
C PHE A 4 -52.60 -22.66 14.75
N SER A 5 -51.93 -23.09 15.82
CA SER A 5 -50.99 -22.22 16.56
C SER A 5 -49.53 -22.27 16.08
N VAL A 6 -49.18 -23.23 15.22
CA VAL A 6 -47.83 -23.36 14.63
C VAL A 6 -47.71 -22.50 13.37
N SER A 7 -48.77 -22.40 12.57
CA SER A 7 -48.80 -21.63 11.32
C SER A 7 -48.56 -20.14 11.54
N VAL A 8 -49.13 -19.56 12.60
CA VAL A 8 -48.97 -18.13 12.91
C VAL A 8 -47.56 -17.80 13.40
N ARG A 9 -46.90 -18.70 14.13
CA ARG A 9 -45.53 -18.52 14.60
C ARG A 9 -44.51 -18.59 13.46
N ASN A 10 -44.71 -19.50 12.52
CA ASN A 10 -43.85 -19.60 11.33
C ASN A 10 -44.07 -18.42 10.38
N ALA A 11 -45.32 -17.99 10.18
CA ALA A 11 -45.62 -16.79 9.40
C ALA A 11 -44.92 -15.55 10.00
N ARG A 12 -45.04 -15.32 11.31
CA ARG A 12 -44.34 -14.20 11.98
C ARG A 12 -42.82 -14.25 11.82
N ARG A 13 -42.20 -15.43 11.89
CA ARG A 13 -40.76 -15.60 11.68
C ARG A 13 -40.34 -15.31 10.24
N ILE A 14 -41.14 -15.73 9.27
CA ILE A 14 -40.91 -15.46 7.85
C ILE A 14 -41.08 -13.96 7.57
N TYR A 15 -42.09 -13.30 8.14
CA TYR A 15 -42.26 -11.84 8.02
C TYR A 15 -41.09 -11.08 8.64
N VAL A 16 -40.66 -11.46 9.84
CA VAL A 16 -39.50 -10.81 10.50
C VAL A 16 -38.21 -11.05 9.70
N ALA A 17 -37.99 -12.27 9.19
CA ALA A 17 -36.83 -12.56 8.35
C ALA A 17 -36.87 -11.76 7.04
N ALA A 18 -38.03 -11.67 6.38
CA ALA A 18 -38.22 -10.90 5.16
C ALA A 18 -38.02 -9.39 5.39
N THR A 19 -38.53 -8.83 6.48
CA THR A 19 -38.33 -7.42 6.81
C THR A 19 -36.89 -7.11 7.19
N THR A 20 -36.21 -8.00 7.92
CA THR A 20 -34.78 -7.83 8.24
C THR A 20 -33.91 -7.93 6.99
N LEU A 21 -34.24 -8.84 6.08
CA LEU A 21 -33.51 -8.99 4.82
C LEU A 21 -33.74 -7.78 3.90
N LEU A 22 -34.96 -7.23 3.86
CA LEU A 22 -35.27 -5.98 3.18
C LEU A 22 -34.49 -4.79 3.77
N LEU A 23 -34.45 -4.68 5.11
CA LEU A 23 -33.68 -3.63 5.79
C LEU A 23 -32.18 -3.76 5.53
N LEU A 24 -31.64 -4.98 5.49
CA LEU A 24 -30.25 -5.24 5.12
C LEU A 24 -29.95 -4.84 3.67
N VAL A 25 -30.85 -5.16 2.73
CA VAL A 25 -30.71 -4.76 1.33
C VAL A 25 -30.76 -3.23 1.19
N ILE A 26 -31.65 -2.55 1.92
CA ILE A 26 -31.73 -1.10 1.92
C ILE A 26 -30.48 -0.47 2.55
N LEU A 27 -29.99 -0.99 3.68
CA LEU A 27 -28.76 -0.52 4.32
C LEU A 27 -27.51 -0.75 3.45
N PHE A 28 -27.44 -1.88 2.77
CA PHE A 28 -26.34 -2.18 1.85
C PHE A 28 -26.40 -1.31 0.59
N GLY A 29 -27.61 -1.09 0.05
CA GLY A 29 -27.83 -0.20 -1.08
C GLY A 29 -27.53 1.27 -0.76
N THR A 30 -27.93 1.76 0.42
CA THR A 30 -27.62 3.13 0.85
C THR A 30 -26.14 3.30 1.20
N ALA A 31 -25.46 2.28 1.74
CA ALA A 31 -24.01 2.31 1.91
C ALA A 31 -23.29 2.46 0.56
N LEU A 32 -23.65 1.66 -0.44
CA LEU A 32 -23.07 1.74 -1.79
C LEU A 32 -23.36 3.07 -2.48
N LEU A 33 -24.59 3.58 -2.39
CA LEU A 33 -24.96 4.89 -2.97
C LEU A 33 -24.28 6.05 -2.24
N SER A 34 -24.02 5.93 -0.93
CA SER A 34 -23.26 6.94 -0.17
C SER A 34 -21.81 7.04 -0.64
N PHE A 35 -21.20 5.93 -1.08
CA PHE A 35 -19.85 5.95 -1.66
C PHE A 35 -19.79 6.75 -2.98
N ASP A 36 -20.85 6.70 -3.79
CA ASP A 36 -20.92 7.38 -5.08
C ASP A 36 -21.32 8.87 -4.93
N ILE A 37 -22.30 9.17 -4.07
CA ILE A 37 -22.85 10.53 -3.90
C ILE A 37 -21.91 11.46 -3.11
N LEU A 38 -21.10 10.93 -2.19
CA LEU A 38 -20.11 11.72 -1.44
C LEU A 38 -18.86 12.07 -2.28
N GLY A 39 -18.78 11.66 -3.56
CA GLY A 39 -17.63 11.95 -4.42
C GLY A 39 -16.32 11.28 -3.93
N ILE A 40 -16.42 10.23 -3.11
CA ILE A 40 -15.25 9.49 -2.60
C ILE A 40 -14.59 8.71 -3.75
N GLY A 41 -15.35 8.30 -4.76
CA GLY A 41 -14.81 7.71 -5.98
C GLY A 41 -14.00 8.69 -6.84
N SER A 42 -14.47 9.93 -7.00
CA SER A 42 -13.81 10.94 -7.84
C SER A 42 -12.65 11.65 -7.13
N ARG A 43 -12.71 11.84 -5.80
CA ARG A 43 -11.57 12.37 -5.04
C ARG A 43 -10.47 11.34 -4.77
N ARG A 44 -10.75 10.02 -4.85
CA ARG A 44 -9.71 8.98 -4.75
C ARG A 44 -8.70 9.03 -5.89
N SER A 45 -9.12 9.48 -7.07
CA SER A 45 -8.23 9.68 -8.23
C SER A 45 -7.13 10.72 -7.96
N GLU A 46 -7.38 11.71 -7.10
CA GLU A 46 -6.40 12.73 -6.71
C GLU A 46 -5.71 12.38 -5.37
N LEU A 47 -6.38 11.64 -4.46
CA LEU A 47 -5.81 11.20 -3.19
C LEU A 47 -4.80 10.04 -3.31
N TYR A 48 -4.83 9.27 -4.41
CA TYR A 48 -3.95 8.13 -4.70
C TYR A 48 -3.49 8.17 -6.16
N ALA A 49 -2.65 9.13 -6.53
CA ALA A 49 -1.87 8.98 -7.76
C ALA A 49 -1.07 7.66 -7.67
N PRO A 50 -1.20 6.71 -8.61
CA PRO A 50 -0.61 5.37 -8.46
C PRO A 50 0.91 5.42 -8.25
N GLY A 51 1.58 6.40 -8.88
CA GLY A 51 3.00 6.64 -8.66
C GLY A 51 3.33 7.14 -7.25
N ARG A 52 2.50 8.00 -6.66
CA ARG A 52 2.69 8.47 -5.27
C ARG A 52 2.59 7.32 -4.28
N GLN A 53 1.61 6.43 -4.47
CA GLN A 53 1.45 5.24 -3.63
C GLN A 53 2.68 4.34 -3.74
N ALA A 54 3.18 4.09 -4.96
CA ALA A 54 4.37 3.28 -5.17
C ALA A 54 5.61 3.87 -4.45
N LEU A 55 5.78 5.20 -4.46
CA LEU A 55 6.85 5.86 -3.70
C LEU A 55 6.69 5.70 -2.18
N VAL A 56 5.47 5.77 -1.65
CA VAL A 56 5.20 5.58 -0.21
C VAL A 56 5.51 4.13 0.20
N GLU A 57 5.13 3.15 -0.60
CA GLU A 57 5.44 1.73 -0.35
C GLU A 57 6.95 1.46 -0.40
N ALA A 58 7.64 2.04 -1.39
CA ALA A 58 9.10 1.99 -1.49
C ALA A 58 9.78 2.56 -0.23
N GLN A 59 9.30 3.69 0.28
CA GLN A 59 9.81 4.29 1.51
C GLN A 59 9.55 3.38 2.72
N TRP A 60 8.33 2.86 2.87
CA TRP A 60 7.94 2.01 3.99
C TRP A 60 8.76 0.71 4.05
N LEU A 61 9.05 0.09 2.90
CA LEU A 61 9.89 -1.09 2.81
C LEU A 61 11.36 -0.79 3.13
N LEU A 62 11.89 0.34 2.63
CA LEU A 62 13.24 0.78 2.99
C LEU A 62 13.37 1.00 4.49
N GLU A 63 12.42 1.67 5.13
CA GLU A 63 12.45 1.94 6.57
C GLU A 63 12.47 0.66 7.42
N GLN A 64 11.89 -0.43 6.91
CA GLN A 64 11.97 -1.76 7.54
C GLN A 64 13.31 -2.46 7.34
N THR A 65 14.16 -2.03 6.41
CA THR A 65 15.51 -2.62 6.23
C THR A 65 16.55 -2.05 7.21
N ILE A 66 16.29 -0.88 7.82
CA ILE A 66 17.20 -0.21 8.77
C ILE A 66 17.65 -1.10 9.94
N PRO A 67 16.77 -1.86 10.62
CA PRO A 67 17.18 -2.68 11.76
C PRO A 67 18.11 -3.84 11.37
N HIS A 68 18.22 -4.15 10.09
CA HIS A 68 18.83 -5.39 9.58
C HIS A 68 20.18 -5.17 8.86
N ALA A 69 20.65 -3.92 8.72
CA ALA A 69 21.87 -3.57 7.99
C ALA A 69 23.18 -4.07 8.65
N GLU A 70 23.12 -4.57 9.89
CA GLU A 70 24.28 -5.11 10.63
C GLU A 70 24.10 -6.56 11.08
N THR A 71 23.03 -7.25 10.66
CA THR A 71 22.64 -8.51 11.28
C THR A 71 22.76 -9.74 10.36
N LYS A 72 22.31 -10.90 10.86
CA LYS A 72 22.75 -12.26 10.46
C LYS A 72 22.46 -12.57 8.98
N PRO A 73 23.08 -13.61 8.38
CA PRO A 73 22.88 -13.95 6.97
C PRO A 73 21.41 -14.08 6.52
N LEU A 74 20.52 -14.49 7.42
CA LEU A 74 19.08 -14.61 7.15
C LEU A 74 18.40 -13.25 6.95
N GLU A 75 18.84 -12.24 7.70
CA GLU A 75 18.32 -10.87 7.64
C GLU A 75 18.83 -10.13 6.40
N ARG A 76 20.02 -10.49 5.90
CA ARG A 76 20.52 -10.01 4.59
C ARG A 76 19.65 -10.44 3.43
N ASN A 77 19.18 -11.70 3.42
CA ASN A 77 18.28 -12.17 2.37
C ASN A 77 16.95 -11.40 2.39
N LEU A 78 16.41 -11.11 3.58
CA LEU A 78 15.21 -10.29 3.73
C LEU A 78 15.44 -8.86 3.24
N THR A 79 16.57 -8.26 3.60
CA THR A 79 16.98 -6.93 3.10
C THR A 79 17.07 -6.92 1.58
N HIS A 80 17.72 -7.90 0.96
CA HIS A 80 17.80 -8.01 -0.50
C HIS A 80 16.42 -8.16 -1.16
N GLN A 81 15.52 -8.94 -0.55
CA GLN A 81 14.13 -9.07 -1.03
C GLN A 81 13.39 -7.74 -0.94
N HIS A 82 13.49 -7.03 0.18
CA HIS A 82 12.89 -5.71 0.34
C HIS A 82 13.44 -4.71 -0.67
N MET A 83 14.75 -4.69 -0.90
CA MET A 83 15.38 -3.81 -1.89
C MET A 83 14.90 -4.11 -3.31
N LYS A 84 14.71 -5.38 -3.66
CA LYS A 84 14.12 -5.74 -4.95
C LYS A 84 12.69 -5.20 -5.08
N THR A 85 11.85 -5.41 -4.08
CA THR A 85 10.47 -4.88 -4.09
C THR A 85 10.44 -3.35 -4.16
N VAL A 86 11.40 -2.68 -3.52
CA VAL A 86 11.56 -1.21 -3.63
C VAL A 86 11.86 -0.79 -5.06
N LEU A 87 12.74 -1.51 -5.77
CA LEU A 87 13.04 -1.23 -7.18
C LEU A 87 11.79 -1.42 -8.06
N ASP A 88 11.00 -2.47 -7.82
CA ASP A 88 9.75 -2.74 -8.55
C ASP A 88 8.72 -1.61 -8.34
N TRP A 89 8.62 -1.09 -7.11
CA TRP A 89 7.77 0.08 -6.82
C TRP A 89 8.28 1.36 -7.48
N LEU A 90 9.59 1.57 -7.51
CA LEU A 90 10.18 2.72 -8.21
C LEU A 90 9.94 2.64 -9.73
N GLU A 91 10.04 1.46 -10.33
CA GLU A 91 9.68 1.25 -11.75
C GLU A 91 8.21 1.60 -12.01
N THR A 92 7.31 1.14 -11.13
CA THR A 92 5.88 1.50 -11.20
C THR A 92 5.67 3.02 -11.10
N ALA A 93 6.42 3.71 -10.23
CA ALA A 93 6.34 5.17 -10.11
C ALA A 93 6.89 5.91 -11.34
N GLU A 94 7.93 5.36 -11.98
CA GLU A 94 8.57 5.87 -13.19
C GLU A 94 7.63 5.83 -14.40
N ASP A 95 6.86 4.75 -14.54
CA ASP A 95 5.93 4.52 -15.64
C ASP A 95 4.68 5.40 -15.56
N VAL A 96 4.18 5.63 -14.34
CA VAL A 96 2.90 6.31 -14.11
C VAL A 96 3.01 7.84 -14.20
N GLN A 97 4.17 8.43 -13.93
CA GLN A 97 4.34 9.90 -13.96
C GLN A 97 5.60 10.34 -14.73
N PRO A 98 5.44 10.78 -16.00
CA PRO A 98 6.58 11.15 -16.86
C PRO A 98 7.34 12.39 -16.37
N GLU A 99 6.69 13.28 -15.63
CA GLU A 99 7.29 14.50 -15.07
C GLU A 99 8.34 14.25 -13.98
N HIS A 100 8.27 13.09 -13.32
CA HIS A 100 9.19 12.69 -12.26
C HIS A 100 10.12 11.54 -12.67
N ARG A 101 10.00 11.03 -13.89
CA ARG A 101 10.75 9.89 -14.44
C ARG A 101 12.25 9.95 -14.16
N GLN A 102 12.92 11.05 -14.49
CA GLN A 102 14.37 11.17 -14.31
C GLN A 102 14.79 11.07 -12.84
N ARG A 103 13.97 11.62 -11.95
CA ARG A 103 14.24 11.66 -10.52
C ARG A 103 13.97 10.30 -9.87
N VAL A 104 12.93 9.60 -10.32
CA VAL A 104 12.65 8.20 -9.96
C VAL A 104 13.76 7.27 -10.47
N ALA A 105 14.22 7.44 -11.70
CA ALA A 105 15.36 6.68 -12.24
C ALA A 105 16.63 6.88 -11.40
N THR A 106 16.91 8.12 -10.97
CA THR A 106 18.04 8.42 -10.08
C THR A 106 17.90 7.73 -8.72
N LEU A 107 16.68 7.68 -8.15
CA LEU A 107 16.38 6.93 -6.94
C LEU A 107 16.62 5.42 -7.13
N ARG A 108 16.21 4.87 -8.28
CA ARG A 108 16.43 3.45 -8.63
C ARG A 108 17.92 3.12 -8.70
N ASP A 109 18.71 3.99 -9.35
CA ASP A 109 20.16 3.83 -9.43
C ASP A 109 20.80 3.83 -8.03
N MET A 110 20.39 4.77 -7.15
CA MET A 110 20.90 4.82 -5.78
C MET A 110 20.52 3.58 -4.95
N VAL A 111 19.30 3.04 -5.12
CA VAL A 111 18.88 1.80 -4.43
C VAL A 111 19.65 0.59 -4.97
N SER A 112 19.91 0.53 -6.28
CA SER A 112 20.76 -0.49 -6.89
C SER A 112 22.20 -0.43 -6.37
N ASP A 113 22.77 0.78 -6.27
CA ASP A 113 24.10 0.99 -5.68
C ASP A 113 24.15 0.54 -4.22
N LEU A 114 23.09 0.82 -3.44
CA LEU A 114 22.98 0.34 -2.06
C LEU A 114 22.93 -1.20 -2.02
N GLN A 115 22.21 -1.85 -2.94
CA GLN A 115 22.10 -3.31 -3.01
C GLN A 115 23.44 -3.96 -3.37
N ALA A 116 24.17 -3.37 -4.32
CA ALA A 116 25.51 -3.80 -4.70
C ALA A 116 26.50 -3.61 -3.53
N ALA A 117 26.42 -2.48 -2.82
CA ALA A 117 27.25 -2.17 -1.65
C ALA A 117 26.99 -3.12 -0.46
N ASP A 118 25.76 -3.62 -0.31
CA ASP A 118 25.41 -4.63 0.69
C ASP A 118 25.94 -6.02 0.28
N SER A 119 25.80 -6.37 -1.01
CA SER A 119 26.23 -7.66 -1.57
C SER A 119 27.75 -7.84 -1.59
N ALA A 120 28.51 -6.78 -1.92
CA ALA A 120 29.96 -6.86 -2.04
C ALA A 120 30.69 -7.00 -0.69
N ALA A 121 30.03 -6.72 0.44
CA ALA A 121 30.66 -6.58 1.77
C ALA A 121 31.85 -5.59 1.84
N GLU A 122 32.18 -4.92 0.73
CA GLU A 122 33.31 -3.99 0.58
C GLU A 122 32.97 -2.58 1.09
N ALA A 123 31.70 -2.17 1.05
CA ALA A 123 31.30 -0.87 1.54
C ALA A 123 31.37 -0.82 3.08
N SER A 124 31.92 0.28 3.62
CA SER A 124 31.85 0.50 5.08
C SER A 124 30.39 0.68 5.53
N ALA A 125 30.05 0.23 6.74
CA ALA A 125 28.70 0.41 7.31
C ALA A 125 28.28 1.90 7.30
N LYS A 126 29.24 2.81 7.50
CA LYS A 126 29.05 4.25 7.43
C LYS A 126 28.66 4.74 6.02
N GLN A 127 29.19 4.12 4.97
CA GLN A 127 28.86 4.46 3.58
C GLN A 127 27.45 3.98 3.22
N ARG A 128 27.09 2.74 3.61
CA ARG A 128 25.72 2.22 3.44
C ARG A 128 24.69 3.10 4.17
N SER A 129 24.97 3.46 5.42
CA SER A 129 24.10 4.34 6.21
C SER A 129 23.89 5.71 5.54
N ARG A 130 24.94 6.33 5.00
CA ARG A 130 24.83 7.61 4.26
C ARG A 130 23.99 7.49 2.99
N LEU A 131 24.23 6.45 2.18
CA LEU A 131 23.44 6.19 0.97
C LEU A 131 21.97 5.99 1.33
N TYR A 132 21.70 5.21 2.36
CA TYR A 132 20.35 4.97 2.86
C TYR A 132 19.65 6.28 3.28
N THR A 133 20.28 7.10 4.13
CA THR A 133 19.70 8.38 4.56
C THR A 133 19.39 9.29 3.38
N ARG A 134 20.28 9.32 2.37
CA ARG A 134 20.07 10.09 1.14
C ARG A 134 18.86 9.59 0.36
N ILE A 135 18.74 8.28 0.16
CA ILE A 135 17.62 7.66 -0.56
C ILE A 135 16.29 7.99 0.12
N VAL A 136 16.19 7.82 1.44
CA VAL A 136 14.95 8.13 2.18
C VAL A 136 14.59 9.61 2.11
N SER A 137 15.60 10.49 2.20
CA SER A 137 15.39 11.93 2.08
C SER A 137 14.86 12.32 0.69
N GLU A 138 15.42 11.73 -0.37
CA GLU A 138 14.95 11.97 -1.74
C GLU A 138 13.55 11.40 -1.98
N LEU A 139 13.24 10.20 -1.44
CA LEU A 139 11.90 9.62 -1.49
C LEU A 139 10.87 10.53 -0.82
N LYS A 140 11.14 11.02 0.39
CA LYS A 140 10.24 11.95 1.09
C LYS A 140 10.02 13.23 0.29
N SER A 141 11.10 13.82 -0.23
CA SER A 141 11.02 15.02 -1.06
C SER A 141 10.21 14.80 -2.33
N LEU A 142 10.32 13.61 -2.94
CA LEU A 142 9.56 13.26 -4.14
C LEU A 142 8.07 13.04 -3.81
N ILE A 143 7.76 12.34 -2.72
CA ILE A 143 6.38 12.12 -2.25
C ILE A 143 5.65 13.44 -1.94
N GLU A 144 6.35 14.44 -1.41
CA GLU A 144 5.80 15.78 -1.15
C GLU A 144 5.51 16.57 -2.44
N GLN A 145 6.23 16.26 -3.52
CA GLN A 145 6.07 16.92 -4.83
C GLN A 145 5.04 16.23 -5.72
N TYR A 146 4.82 14.93 -5.52
CA TYR A 146 3.68 14.20 -6.10
C TYR A 146 2.38 14.76 -5.49
N LYS A 147 1.69 15.61 -6.28
CA LYS A 147 0.38 16.21 -5.95
C LYS A 147 -0.74 15.58 -6.77
#